data_AF-A0A843V940-F1
#
_entry.id   AF-A0A843V940-F1
#
_cell.length_a   1.000
_cell.length_b   1.000
_cell.length_c   1.000
_cell.angle_alpha   90.00
_cell.angle_beta   90.00
_cell.angle_gamma   90.00
#
_symmetry.space_group_name_H-M   'P 1'
#
loop_
_entity.id
_entity.type
_entity.pdbx_description
1 polymer ?
#
loop_
_entity_poly.entity_id
_entity_poly.type
_entity_poly.pdbx_seq_one_letter_code
_entity_poly.pdbx_strand_id
1 'polypeptide(L)'
;MILELRQLYLTTSIYLYVKALYKAKRTVWELTANNIIMVSAIGNDGPLYGTLNNPADQSDVIGVGGIDYDNHIASFSSRGMSTWEIPHGYGRVKPDVVAYGRDIMGSKISTGCKSLSGTSVASPVVAGAVCLLVSVIPESIRKEVLNPAIMKQALVEAASKLSGPNMYEQGAGRLDLLKSYEILKNYQPRASIFPSVLDYTDCPYSWPFCRQPLYASAMPVIFNATILNGMGVTGFVEGPPTWQPFDEVGNLLSIRFTYSDVIWPWTGFLALHMQIKEEGTHFAGIIEGNVTVKVSSPPHGEKDLEDEYFVEEIEKLRDDVINGGLGLAVFAEWYNVDSMVKMRFFDDNTRSWWTPVTGGANIPAINELLAPFGIALGDKILNGDFSINGEQSHYASGTDIIKFPASGYVHSFQFQDSSESGAAQNVLQISGMTKVDYSILGLLEVGGGRITVYGDSNCLDSSHMVTNCYWLLRKILDFTNRNTRDPVLFSDSAKRDLPLRVDDSLLPSRRTDVNFSAYSAVIGEELICGRDTRFEVWGTKGYRLQLMGRNRKLPGYPTVDLVTDLNGTVGTSNPRWDGLQKKVEGNVPNTPVRNNLSKSMDFLGLLNRDEVKPC
;
A
#
# COMPACT_ATOMS: atom_id res chain seq x y z
N MET A 1 3.79 37.25 29.27
CA MET A 1 2.84 37.20 28.14
C MET A 1 3.66 37.01 26.88
N ILE A 2 3.93 35.76 26.56
CA ILE A 2 3.49 35.06 25.34
C ILE A 2 4.27 35.51 24.11
N LEU A 3 5.31 34.73 23.80
CA LEU A 3 5.74 34.47 22.43
C LEU A 3 6.41 33.09 22.40
N GLU A 4 5.58 32.05 22.43
CA GLU A 4 5.96 30.71 21.99
C GLU A 4 4.68 29.91 21.74
N LEU A 5 4.18 29.94 20.50
CA LEU A 5 3.07 29.10 20.03
C LEU A 5 2.93 29.16 18.48
N ARG A 6 4.02 28.89 17.75
CA ARG A 6 3.94 28.71 16.28
C ARG A 6 4.59 27.44 15.73
N GLN A 7 5.25 26.62 16.54
CA GLN A 7 5.91 25.40 16.05
C GLN A 7 5.07 24.11 16.20
N LEU A 8 4.01 24.11 17.01
CA LEU A 8 3.20 22.90 17.29
C LEU A 8 2.09 22.59 16.26
N TYR A 9 1.62 23.57 15.48
CA TYR A 9 0.53 23.33 14.52
C TYR A 9 1.01 22.68 13.20
N LEU A 10 2.26 22.95 12.79
CA LEU A 10 2.84 22.38 11.57
C LEU A 10 3.20 20.90 11.74
N THR A 11 3.81 20.51 12.86
CA THR A 11 4.14 19.10 13.13
C THR A 11 2.90 18.23 13.29
N THR A 12 1.85 18.74 13.96
CA THR A 12 0.60 18.00 14.15
C THR A 12 -0.17 17.82 12.84
N SER A 13 -0.25 18.86 12.00
CA SER A 13 -0.90 18.77 10.67
C SER A 13 -0.13 17.86 9.71
N ILE A 14 1.20 17.95 9.69
CA ILE A 14 2.05 17.06 8.89
C ILE A 14 1.89 15.61 9.38
N TYR A 15 1.87 15.37 10.69
CA TYR A 15 1.71 14.03 11.25
C TYR A 15 0.31 13.43 11.02
N LEU A 16 -0.75 14.24 11.13
CA LEU A 16 -2.12 13.84 10.77
C LEU A 16 -2.24 13.52 9.27
N TYR A 17 -1.65 14.36 8.42
CA TYR A 17 -1.63 14.14 6.97
C TYR A 17 -0.85 12.89 6.59
N VAL A 18 0.32 12.66 7.19
CA VAL A 18 1.11 11.44 7.02
C VAL A 18 0.32 10.21 7.50
N LYS A 19 -0.32 10.25 8.67
CA LYS A 19 -1.20 9.15 9.14
C LYS A 19 -2.39 8.88 8.22
N ALA A 20 -3.04 9.92 7.72
CA ALA A 20 -4.16 9.79 6.78
C ALA A 20 -3.70 9.16 5.46
N LEU A 21 -2.53 9.56 4.94
CA LEU A 21 -1.93 8.96 3.75
C LEU A 21 -1.50 7.51 3.97
N TYR A 22 -0.92 7.16 5.13
CA TYR A 22 -0.60 5.77 5.47
C TYR A 22 -1.86 4.90 5.59
N LYS A 23 -2.93 5.43 6.20
CA LYS A 23 -4.22 4.73 6.30
C LYS A 23 -4.85 4.55 4.91
N ALA A 24 -4.90 5.61 4.08
CA ALA A 24 -5.40 5.53 2.71
C ALA A 24 -4.59 4.55 1.85
N LYS A 25 -3.25 4.58 1.96
CA LYS A 25 -2.33 3.65 1.27
C LYS A 25 -2.66 2.20 1.62
N ARG A 26 -2.78 1.90 2.91
CA ARG A 26 -3.11 0.58 3.42
C ARG A 26 -4.50 0.13 2.96
N THR A 27 -5.50 1.01 3.03
CA THR A 27 -6.86 0.70 2.56
C THR A 27 -6.91 0.41 1.06
N VAL A 28 -6.21 1.17 0.22
CA VAL A 28 -6.16 0.89 -1.23
C VAL A 28 -5.49 -0.45 -1.51
N TRP A 29 -4.40 -0.77 -0.80
CA TRP A 29 -3.75 -2.08 -0.93
C TRP A 29 -4.64 -3.21 -0.45
N GLU A 30 -5.35 -3.06 0.67
CA GLU A 30 -6.33 -4.04 1.15
C GLU A 30 -7.47 -4.23 0.14
N LEU A 31 -8.04 -3.16 -0.40
CA LEU A 31 -9.10 -3.24 -1.42
C LEU A 31 -8.63 -3.95 -2.68
N THR A 32 -7.49 -3.52 -3.23
CA THR A 32 -6.96 -4.11 -4.47
C THR A 32 -6.51 -5.54 -4.26
N ALA A 33 -5.95 -5.90 -3.10
CA ALA A 33 -5.61 -7.28 -2.75
C ALA A 33 -6.84 -8.20 -2.73
N ASN A 34 -8.02 -7.68 -2.39
CA ASN A 34 -9.31 -8.40 -2.45
C ASN A 34 -9.98 -8.28 -3.84
N ASN A 35 -9.17 -8.22 -4.90
CA ASN A 35 -9.62 -8.18 -6.30
C ASN A 35 -10.55 -7.00 -6.69
N ILE A 36 -10.57 -5.91 -5.90
CA ILE A 36 -11.33 -4.71 -6.25
C ILE A 36 -10.51 -3.81 -7.19
N ILE A 37 -11.01 -3.62 -8.41
CA ILE A 37 -10.38 -2.74 -9.41
C ILE A 37 -10.69 -1.28 -9.10
N MET A 38 -9.68 -0.52 -8.69
CA MET A 38 -9.83 0.88 -8.36
C MET A 38 -9.46 1.79 -9.54
N VAL A 39 -10.42 2.63 -9.96
CA VAL A 39 -10.23 3.67 -10.98
C VAL A 39 -10.42 5.03 -10.32
N SER A 40 -9.45 5.93 -10.47
CA SER A 40 -9.52 7.25 -9.83
C SER A 40 -8.98 8.36 -10.72
N ALA A 41 -9.52 9.55 -10.53
CA ALA A 41 -9.15 10.76 -11.25
C ALA A 41 -7.78 11.27 -10.80
N ILE A 42 -6.88 11.56 -11.74
CA ILE A 42 -5.49 11.94 -11.41
C ILE A 42 -5.35 13.31 -10.70
N GLY A 43 -6.40 14.15 -10.77
CA GLY A 43 -6.43 15.49 -10.21
C GLY A 43 -6.72 16.57 -11.26
N ASN A 44 -7.04 17.78 -10.79
CA ASN A 44 -7.39 18.92 -11.63
C ASN A 44 -6.45 20.13 -11.40
N ASP A 45 -5.27 19.87 -10.85
CA ASP A 45 -4.31 20.89 -10.39
C ASP A 45 -3.18 21.15 -11.42
N GLY A 46 -3.33 20.62 -12.64
CA GLY A 46 -2.46 20.92 -13.76
C GLY A 46 -2.47 22.40 -14.17
N PRO A 47 -1.54 22.83 -15.06
CA PRO A 47 -0.64 22.00 -15.87
C PRO A 47 0.76 21.80 -15.24
N LEU A 48 0.98 22.23 -14.00
CA LEU A 48 2.27 22.04 -13.34
C LEU A 48 2.55 20.55 -13.10
N TYR A 49 3.82 20.17 -13.17
CA TYR A 49 4.28 18.82 -12.83
C TYR A 49 4.29 18.63 -11.30
N GLY A 50 4.02 17.40 -10.85
CA GLY A 50 3.97 17.06 -9.43
C GLY A 50 2.64 17.43 -8.77
N THR A 51 1.56 17.42 -9.55
CA THR A 51 0.20 17.82 -9.15
C THR A 51 -0.75 16.62 -9.01
N LEU A 52 -0.21 15.40 -8.99
CA LEU A 52 -1.01 14.18 -8.88
C LEU A 52 -1.68 14.11 -7.51
N ASN A 53 -2.92 13.62 -7.48
CA ASN A 53 -3.70 13.48 -6.26
C ASN A 53 -3.84 12.01 -5.83
N ASN A 54 -3.83 11.78 -4.52
CA ASN A 54 -4.18 10.50 -3.92
C ASN A 54 -5.69 10.24 -4.07
N PRO A 55 -6.15 9.00 -4.36
CA PRO A 55 -5.39 7.76 -4.49
C PRO A 55 -4.90 7.43 -5.91
N ALA A 56 -5.15 8.31 -6.89
CA ALA A 56 -4.87 8.03 -8.31
C ALA A 56 -3.38 7.94 -8.65
N ASP A 57 -2.52 8.54 -7.83
CA ASP A 57 -1.07 8.45 -7.92
C ASP A 57 -0.50 7.09 -7.40
N GLN A 58 -1.31 6.28 -6.72
CA GLN A 58 -0.92 4.96 -6.22
C GLN A 58 -0.82 3.94 -7.37
N SER A 59 0.17 3.05 -7.29
CA SER A 59 0.50 2.18 -8.43
C SER A 59 -0.50 1.06 -8.69
N ASP A 60 -1.23 0.58 -7.68
CA ASP A 60 -2.30 -0.42 -7.88
C ASP A 60 -3.63 0.22 -8.32
N VAL A 61 -3.71 1.55 -8.37
CA VAL A 61 -4.88 2.30 -8.85
C VAL A 61 -4.69 2.64 -10.33
N ILE A 62 -5.77 2.53 -11.10
CA ILE A 62 -5.84 3.05 -12.47
C ILE A 62 -6.11 4.55 -12.38
N GLY A 63 -5.05 5.35 -12.48
CA GLY A 63 -5.07 6.80 -12.45
C GLY A 63 -5.39 7.38 -13.82
N VAL A 64 -6.45 8.17 -13.91
CA VAL A 64 -7.01 8.65 -15.18
C VAL A 64 -6.84 10.15 -15.35
N GLY A 65 -6.11 10.55 -16.40
CA GLY A 65 -6.02 11.94 -16.85
C GLY A 65 -7.12 12.34 -17.84
N GLY A 66 -7.24 13.64 -18.09
CA GLY A 66 -8.31 14.23 -18.91
C GLY A 66 -7.79 14.80 -20.23
N ILE A 67 -8.47 14.49 -21.32
CA ILE A 67 -8.28 15.11 -22.65
C ILE A 67 -9.56 15.76 -23.16
N ASP A 68 -9.44 16.59 -24.18
CA ASP A 68 -10.56 17.08 -24.99
C ASP A 68 -10.83 16.21 -26.24
N TYR A 69 -11.87 16.56 -26.99
CA TYR A 69 -12.27 15.81 -28.19
C TYR A 69 -11.27 15.90 -29.35
N ASP A 70 -10.34 16.87 -29.30
CA ASP A 70 -9.25 17.00 -30.27
C ASP A 70 -8.00 16.20 -29.84
N ASN A 71 -8.10 15.42 -28.76
CA ASN A 71 -7.03 14.66 -28.13
C ASN A 71 -5.89 15.52 -27.54
N HIS A 72 -6.17 16.77 -27.15
CA HIS A 72 -5.22 17.55 -26.37
C HIS A 72 -5.40 17.27 -24.88
N ILE A 73 -4.28 17.21 -24.13
CA ILE A 73 -4.32 17.11 -22.66
C ILE A 73 -5.04 18.34 -22.13
N ALA A 74 -6.10 18.12 -21.34
CA ALA A 74 -6.83 19.19 -20.71
C ALA A 74 -5.89 19.96 -19.77
N SER A 75 -5.93 21.30 -19.80
CA SER A 75 -4.99 22.13 -19.04
C SER A 75 -5.04 21.86 -17.53
N PHE A 76 -6.22 21.55 -17.00
CA PHE A 76 -6.41 21.18 -15.60
C PHE A 76 -5.89 19.78 -15.27
N SER A 77 -5.70 18.87 -16.22
CA SER A 77 -5.29 17.49 -15.91
C SER A 77 -3.94 17.51 -15.21
N SER A 78 -3.93 17.01 -13.97
CA SER A 78 -2.72 16.81 -13.19
C SER A 78 -1.76 15.88 -13.91
N ARG A 79 -0.47 16.11 -13.72
CA ARG A 79 0.62 15.45 -14.45
C ARG A 79 1.90 15.35 -13.62
N GLY A 80 2.74 14.37 -13.90
CA GLY A 80 4.01 14.17 -13.21
C GLY A 80 4.29 12.72 -12.85
N MET A 81 5.30 12.55 -12.01
CA MET A 81 5.68 11.26 -11.44
C MET A 81 4.92 11.00 -10.16
N SER A 82 4.71 9.72 -9.80
CA SER A 82 4.22 9.36 -8.47
C SER A 82 5.10 9.96 -7.37
N THR A 83 4.47 10.38 -6.28
CA THR A 83 5.18 10.94 -5.12
C THR A 83 5.37 9.93 -3.99
N TRP A 84 5.02 8.66 -4.21
CA TRP A 84 5.07 7.60 -3.21
C TRP A 84 6.48 7.14 -2.86
N GLU A 85 7.42 7.38 -3.76
CA GLU A 85 8.84 7.09 -3.61
C GLU A 85 9.60 8.26 -2.96
N ILE A 86 8.92 9.31 -2.52
CA ILE A 86 9.54 10.48 -1.87
C ILE A 86 9.55 10.28 -0.33
N PRO A 87 10.59 10.74 0.39
CA PRO A 87 11.77 11.48 -0.08
C PRO A 87 12.90 10.60 -0.61
N HIS A 88 12.74 9.28 -0.56
CA HIS A 88 13.80 8.32 -0.88
C HIS A 88 13.44 7.49 -2.11
N GLY A 89 13.81 7.98 -3.30
CA GLY A 89 13.54 7.29 -4.56
C GLY A 89 13.20 8.22 -5.72
N TYR A 90 12.93 7.62 -6.87
CA TYR A 90 12.50 8.29 -8.10
C TYR A 90 11.10 7.82 -8.45
N GLY A 91 10.18 8.75 -8.74
CA GLY A 91 8.78 8.41 -8.98
C GLY A 91 8.56 7.67 -10.31
N ARG A 92 7.42 6.98 -10.41
CA ARG A 92 6.99 6.20 -11.58
C ARG A 92 6.02 7.00 -12.45
N VAL A 93 5.81 6.53 -13.68
CA VAL A 93 4.95 7.20 -14.68
C VAL A 93 3.49 7.21 -14.22
N LYS A 94 2.89 8.41 -14.21
CA LYS A 94 1.45 8.66 -14.02
C LYS A 94 1.02 9.87 -14.90
N PRO A 95 -0.27 10.02 -15.27
CA PRO A 95 -1.37 9.05 -15.13
C PRO A 95 -1.07 7.72 -15.84
N ASP A 96 -1.90 6.69 -15.63
CA ASP A 96 -1.73 5.43 -16.37
C ASP A 96 -2.28 5.54 -17.79
N VAL A 97 -3.47 6.13 -17.92
CA VAL A 97 -4.15 6.41 -19.19
C VAL A 97 -4.87 7.75 -19.13
N VAL A 98 -5.26 8.27 -20.30
CA VAL A 98 -6.14 9.45 -20.40
C VAL A 98 -7.46 9.10 -21.08
N ALA A 99 -8.53 9.79 -20.69
CA ALA A 99 -9.85 9.68 -21.29
C ALA A 99 -10.49 11.07 -21.47
N TYR A 100 -11.54 11.14 -22.27
CA TYR A 100 -12.27 12.38 -22.51
C TYR A 100 -12.82 12.93 -21.18
N GLY A 101 -12.35 14.12 -20.81
CA GLY A 101 -12.67 14.77 -19.55
C GLY A 101 -13.00 16.25 -19.68
N ARG A 102 -12.94 16.82 -20.90
CA ARG A 102 -13.33 18.20 -21.17
C ARG A 102 -14.61 18.25 -22.00
N ASP A 103 -15.53 19.11 -21.58
CA ASP A 103 -16.80 19.38 -22.24
C ASP A 103 -17.65 18.13 -22.50
N ILE A 104 -17.66 17.21 -21.54
CA ILE A 104 -18.40 15.95 -21.59
C ILE A 104 -19.84 16.17 -21.15
N MET A 105 -20.79 15.68 -21.94
CA MET A 105 -22.20 15.75 -21.59
C MET A 105 -22.54 14.69 -20.54
N GLY A 106 -22.98 15.14 -19.36
CA GLY A 106 -23.46 14.28 -18.28
C GLY A 106 -24.91 14.58 -17.90
N SER A 107 -25.53 13.67 -17.13
CA SER A 107 -26.88 13.90 -16.59
C SER A 107 -26.88 15.05 -15.60
N LYS A 108 -27.89 15.90 -15.67
CA LYS A 108 -28.16 16.88 -14.61
C LYS A 108 -29.01 16.21 -13.50
N ILE A 109 -29.01 16.79 -12.29
CA ILE A 109 -29.91 16.35 -11.19
C ILE A 109 -31.36 16.66 -11.56
N SER A 110 -31.60 17.76 -12.27
CA SER A 110 -32.86 18.01 -12.95
C SER A 110 -32.92 17.23 -14.27
N THR A 111 -34.03 17.35 -15.00
CA THR A 111 -34.12 16.84 -16.37
C THR A 111 -33.04 17.47 -17.29
N GLY A 112 -32.59 16.68 -18.27
CA GLY A 112 -31.65 17.09 -19.32
C GLY A 112 -30.17 16.78 -19.04
N CYS A 113 -29.31 17.24 -19.95
CA CYS A 113 -27.87 17.04 -19.89
C CYS A 113 -27.12 18.36 -19.65
N LYS A 114 -25.93 18.31 -19.06
CA LYS A 114 -25.03 19.45 -18.86
C LYS A 114 -23.60 19.08 -19.25
N SER A 115 -22.88 20.02 -19.87
CA SER A 115 -21.44 19.90 -20.12
C SER A 115 -20.64 20.02 -18.80
N LEU A 116 -19.74 19.07 -18.57
CA LEU A 116 -18.86 18.98 -17.41
C LEU A 116 -17.40 18.83 -17.87
N SER A 117 -16.50 19.44 -17.10
CA SER A 117 -15.05 19.33 -17.34
C SER A 117 -14.34 18.97 -16.03
N GLY A 118 -13.47 17.97 -16.10
CA GLY A 118 -12.65 17.50 -14.99
C GLY A 118 -12.18 16.06 -15.19
N THR A 119 -11.07 15.69 -14.56
CA THR A 119 -10.63 14.28 -14.50
C THR A 119 -11.63 13.41 -13.73
N SER A 120 -12.44 14.02 -12.86
CA SER A 120 -13.63 13.42 -12.23
C SER A 120 -14.67 12.93 -13.23
N VAL A 121 -14.66 13.42 -14.48
CA VAL A 121 -15.53 12.96 -15.57
C VAL A 121 -14.83 11.90 -16.42
N ALA A 122 -13.51 12.00 -16.59
CA ALA A 122 -12.71 11.00 -17.30
C ALA A 122 -12.65 9.65 -16.56
N SER A 123 -12.51 9.68 -15.23
CA SER A 123 -12.44 8.48 -14.38
C SER A 123 -13.65 7.53 -14.52
N PRO A 124 -14.91 7.99 -14.42
CA PRO A 124 -16.07 7.11 -14.61
C PRO A 124 -16.21 6.59 -16.06
N VAL A 125 -15.68 7.29 -17.07
CA VAL A 125 -15.62 6.75 -18.45
C VAL A 125 -14.73 5.51 -18.50
N VAL A 126 -13.54 5.57 -17.87
CA VAL A 126 -12.66 4.40 -17.76
C VAL A 126 -13.28 3.31 -16.89
N ALA A 127 -13.96 3.65 -15.79
CA ALA A 127 -14.67 2.66 -14.97
C ALA A 127 -15.76 1.92 -15.76
N GLY A 128 -16.55 2.64 -16.58
CA GLY A 128 -17.52 2.02 -17.48
C GLY A 128 -16.87 1.11 -18.53
N ALA A 129 -15.73 1.54 -19.08
CA ALA A 129 -14.93 0.71 -19.98
C ALA A 129 -14.42 -0.57 -19.29
N VAL A 130 -13.92 -0.48 -18.06
CA VAL A 130 -13.54 -1.63 -17.24
C VAL A 130 -14.71 -2.59 -17.07
N CYS A 131 -15.91 -2.11 -16.74
CA CYS A 131 -17.11 -2.96 -16.61
C CYS A 131 -17.43 -3.72 -17.91
N LEU A 132 -17.30 -3.06 -19.07
CA LEU A 132 -17.47 -3.72 -20.37
C LEU A 132 -16.38 -4.77 -20.62
N LEU A 133 -15.12 -4.42 -20.31
CA LEU A 133 -13.97 -5.31 -20.50
C LEU A 133 -14.01 -6.54 -19.58
N VAL A 134 -14.55 -6.42 -18.37
CA VAL A 134 -14.80 -7.57 -17.48
C VAL A 134 -15.71 -8.61 -18.14
N SER A 135 -16.71 -8.17 -18.91
CA SER A 135 -17.64 -9.08 -19.61
C SER A 135 -17.00 -9.89 -20.74
N VAL A 136 -15.81 -9.48 -21.21
CA VAL A 136 -15.05 -10.17 -22.27
C VAL A 136 -14.48 -11.48 -21.75
N ILE A 137 -14.09 -11.52 -20.47
CA ILE A 137 -13.55 -12.73 -19.84
C ILE A 137 -14.74 -13.70 -19.61
N PRO A 138 -14.68 -14.94 -20.14
CA PRO A 138 -15.74 -15.92 -19.96
C PRO A 138 -16.08 -16.13 -18.49
N GLU A 139 -17.37 -16.18 -18.17
CA GLU A 139 -17.86 -16.25 -16.78
C GLU A 139 -17.25 -17.43 -16.00
N SER A 140 -17.01 -18.56 -16.67
CA SER A 140 -16.44 -19.77 -16.07
C SER A 140 -15.03 -19.59 -15.51
N ILE A 141 -14.20 -18.73 -16.11
CA ILE A 141 -12.80 -18.48 -15.68
C ILE A 141 -12.62 -17.07 -15.10
N ARG A 142 -13.67 -16.24 -15.12
CA ARG A 142 -13.56 -14.82 -14.78
C ARG A 142 -13.09 -14.60 -13.35
N LYS A 143 -13.58 -15.39 -12.39
CA LYS A 143 -13.18 -15.25 -10.98
C LYS A 143 -11.71 -15.62 -10.74
N GLU A 144 -11.18 -16.56 -11.51
CA GLU A 144 -9.81 -17.06 -11.37
C GLU A 144 -8.79 -16.10 -12.01
N VAL A 145 -9.18 -15.45 -13.12
CA VAL A 145 -8.26 -14.65 -13.94
C VAL A 145 -8.43 -13.14 -13.70
N LEU A 146 -9.62 -12.65 -13.36
CA LEU A 146 -9.84 -11.21 -13.25
C LEU A 146 -9.23 -10.65 -11.96
N ASN A 147 -8.20 -9.83 -12.10
CA ASN A 147 -7.62 -9.06 -11.00
C ASN A 147 -7.26 -7.62 -11.45
N PRO A 148 -6.93 -6.71 -10.50
CA PRO A 148 -6.57 -5.33 -10.81
C PRO A 148 -5.37 -5.20 -11.76
N ALA A 149 -4.38 -6.08 -11.64
CA ALA A 149 -3.18 -6.04 -12.48
C ALA A 149 -3.52 -6.31 -13.94
N ILE A 150 -4.28 -7.37 -14.24
CA ILE A 150 -4.65 -7.76 -15.61
C ILE A 150 -5.44 -6.67 -16.29
N MET A 151 -6.43 -6.10 -15.59
CA MET A 151 -7.19 -4.99 -16.15
C MET A 151 -6.29 -3.78 -16.42
N LYS A 152 -5.40 -3.44 -15.49
CA LYS A 152 -4.45 -2.35 -15.67
C LYS A 152 -3.49 -2.60 -16.84
N GLN A 153 -2.94 -3.82 -16.97
CA GLN A 153 -2.09 -4.25 -18.07
C GLN A 153 -2.79 -4.09 -19.41
N ALA A 154 -4.01 -4.59 -19.54
CA ALA A 154 -4.80 -4.45 -20.77
C ALA A 154 -5.01 -2.99 -21.15
N LEU A 155 -5.34 -2.12 -20.19
CA LEU A 155 -5.57 -0.70 -20.44
C LEU A 155 -4.30 0.05 -20.86
N VAL A 156 -3.16 -0.19 -20.19
CA VAL A 156 -1.91 0.52 -20.50
C VAL A 156 -1.26 0.00 -21.79
N GLU A 157 -1.30 -1.30 -22.06
CA GLU A 157 -0.72 -1.86 -23.28
C GLU A 157 -1.58 -1.55 -24.53
N ALA A 158 -2.90 -1.43 -24.37
CA ALA A 158 -3.80 -1.08 -25.46
C ALA A 158 -3.84 0.42 -25.77
N ALA A 159 -3.41 1.28 -24.84
CA ALA A 159 -3.61 2.72 -24.93
C ALA A 159 -3.05 3.29 -26.24
N SER A 160 -3.82 4.19 -26.85
CA SER A 160 -3.42 4.87 -28.08
C SER A 160 -2.65 6.14 -27.72
N LYS A 161 -1.33 6.09 -27.88
CA LYS A 161 -0.41 7.21 -27.67
C LYS A 161 -0.81 8.44 -28.49
N LEU A 162 -0.81 9.59 -27.83
CA LEU A 162 -1.11 10.90 -28.38
C LEU A 162 0.17 11.59 -28.84
N SER A 163 0.08 12.33 -29.94
CA SER A 163 1.18 13.15 -30.45
C SER A 163 1.29 14.47 -29.69
N GLY A 164 2.47 14.79 -29.15
CA GLY A 164 2.74 16.07 -28.49
C GLY A 164 2.93 16.03 -26.96
N PRO A 165 2.10 15.34 -26.17
CA PRO A 165 2.33 15.24 -24.72
C PRO A 165 3.37 14.16 -24.37
N ASN A 166 4.03 14.29 -23.22
CA ASN A 166 4.97 13.27 -22.75
C ASN A 166 4.33 12.22 -21.83
N MET A 167 5.06 11.14 -21.53
CA MET A 167 4.55 10.02 -20.73
C MET A 167 4.05 10.44 -19.34
N TYR A 168 4.56 11.51 -18.75
CA TYR A 168 4.10 12.02 -17.45
C TYR A 168 2.86 12.91 -17.55
N GLU A 169 2.37 13.20 -18.77
CA GLU A 169 1.14 13.95 -19.02
C GLU A 169 0.02 13.03 -19.51
N GLN A 170 0.36 12.08 -20.39
CA GLN A 170 -0.60 11.19 -21.05
C GLN A 170 -0.55 9.74 -20.55
N GLY A 171 0.45 9.36 -19.76
CA GLY A 171 0.68 7.97 -19.40
C GLY A 171 1.00 7.12 -20.63
N ALA A 172 0.32 5.98 -20.73
CA ALA A 172 0.35 5.11 -21.91
C ALA A 172 -0.36 5.72 -23.13
N GLY A 173 -1.25 6.70 -22.90
CA GLY A 173 -2.04 7.36 -23.93
C GLY A 173 -3.54 7.28 -23.68
N ARG A 174 -4.32 7.57 -24.72
CA ARG A 174 -5.78 7.56 -24.65
C ARG A 174 -6.33 6.14 -24.56
N LEU A 175 -7.31 5.93 -23.68
CA LEU A 175 -8.07 4.68 -23.59
C LEU A 175 -8.52 4.19 -24.98
N ASP A 176 -8.19 2.93 -25.28
CA ASP A 176 -8.60 2.23 -26.50
C ASP A 176 -9.34 0.94 -26.14
N LEU A 177 -10.68 1.01 -26.15
CA LEU A 177 -11.54 -0.08 -25.70
C LEU A 177 -11.41 -1.33 -26.59
N LEU A 178 -11.26 -1.15 -27.91
CA LEU A 178 -11.19 -2.27 -28.85
C LEU A 178 -9.86 -3.01 -28.73
N LYS A 179 -8.74 -2.29 -28.61
CA LYS A 179 -7.45 -2.94 -28.37
C LYS A 179 -7.41 -3.64 -27.01
N SER A 180 -8.01 -3.03 -25.98
CA SER A 180 -8.12 -3.66 -24.65
C SER A 180 -8.95 -4.96 -24.71
N TYR A 181 -10.04 -4.96 -25.48
CA TYR A 181 -10.86 -6.15 -25.75
C TYR A 181 -10.03 -7.26 -26.40
N GLU A 182 -9.23 -6.96 -27.43
CA GLU A 182 -8.41 -7.96 -28.11
C GLU A 182 -7.34 -8.56 -27.19
N ILE A 183 -6.74 -7.75 -26.31
CA ILE A 183 -5.80 -8.26 -25.28
C ILE A 183 -6.51 -9.21 -24.32
N LEU A 184 -7.70 -8.84 -23.81
CA LEU A 184 -8.41 -9.63 -22.81
C LEU A 184 -9.02 -10.92 -23.35
N LYS A 185 -9.41 -10.95 -24.62
CA LYS A 185 -10.08 -12.09 -25.25
C LYS A 185 -9.31 -13.40 -25.14
N ASN A 186 -7.98 -13.36 -25.22
CA ASN A 186 -7.10 -14.52 -25.11
C ASN A 186 -5.99 -14.27 -24.08
N TYR A 187 -6.30 -13.52 -23.02
CA TYR A 187 -5.31 -13.15 -22.04
C TYR A 187 -4.79 -14.36 -21.27
N GLN A 188 -3.48 -14.42 -21.08
CA GLN A 188 -2.83 -15.35 -20.17
C GLN A 188 -2.18 -14.54 -19.04
N PRO A 189 -2.43 -14.89 -17.76
CA PRO A 189 -1.76 -14.28 -16.63
C PRO A 189 -0.24 -14.22 -16.82
N ARG A 190 0.31 -13.00 -16.75
CA ARG A 190 1.75 -12.74 -16.90
C ARG A 190 2.19 -11.48 -16.18
N ALA A 191 3.48 -11.36 -15.94
CA ALA A 191 4.09 -10.09 -15.58
C ALA A 191 4.26 -9.19 -16.81
N SER A 192 4.26 -7.87 -16.60
CA SER A 192 4.67 -6.90 -17.60
C SER A 192 5.33 -5.67 -16.98
N ILE A 193 5.96 -4.83 -17.80
CA ILE A 193 6.63 -3.61 -17.38
C ILE A 193 5.99 -2.43 -18.08
N PHE A 194 5.69 -1.37 -17.33
CA PHE A 194 5.21 -0.11 -17.86
C PHE A 194 6.15 1.06 -17.52
N PRO A 195 6.54 1.89 -18.50
CA PRO A 195 6.38 1.67 -19.95
C PRO A 195 7.16 0.42 -20.40
N SER A 196 6.79 -0.15 -21.55
CA SER A 196 7.44 -1.35 -22.12
C SER A 196 8.64 -1.04 -23.02
N VAL A 197 8.86 0.24 -23.32
CA VAL A 197 9.99 0.77 -24.09
C VAL A 197 10.39 2.12 -23.51
N LEU A 198 11.70 2.35 -23.37
CA LEU A 198 12.27 3.65 -23.03
C LEU A 198 13.14 4.13 -24.21
N ASP A 199 12.56 4.95 -25.09
CA ASP A 199 13.22 5.45 -26.29
C ASP A 199 13.63 6.92 -26.11
N TYR A 200 14.94 7.19 -26.09
CA TYR A 200 15.48 8.55 -25.93
C TYR A 200 15.40 9.39 -27.22
N THR A 201 15.07 8.79 -28.37
CA THR A 201 14.82 9.52 -29.62
C THR A 201 13.38 9.99 -29.75
N ASP A 202 12.45 9.38 -29.00
CA ASP A 202 11.05 9.77 -29.00
C ASP A 202 10.82 11.02 -28.12
N CYS A 203 11.05 12.17 -28.73
CA CYS A 203 10.62 13.45 -28.17
C CYS A 203 9.31 13.89 -28.84
N PRO A 204 8.26 14.23 -28.06
CA PRO A 204 8.32 14.56 -26.63
C PRO A 204 8.00 13.40 -25.68
N TYR A 205 7.65 12.20 -26.15
CA TYR A 205 7.08 11.18 -25.27
C TYR A 205 7.98 10.82 -24.09
N SER A 206 9.28 10.65 -24.34
CA SER A 206 10.26 10.30 -23.32
C SER A 206 10.89 11.50 -22.64
N TRP A 207 10.27 12.68 -22.69
CA TRP A 207 10.72 13.83 -21.90
C TRP A 207 10.66 13.51 -20.39
N PRO A 208 11.67 13.88 -19.58
CA PRO A 208 12.82 14.73 -19.92
C PRO A 208 14.03 13.98 -20.53
N PHE A 209 14.02 12.65 -20.54
CA PHE A 209 15.16 11.82 -20.94
C PHE A 209 15.60 12.08 -22.39
N CYS A 210 14.66 12.28 -23.31
CA CYS A 210 14.97 12.55 -24.71
C CYS A 210 15.62 13.94 -24.97
N ARG A 211 15.70 14.84 -23.97
CA ARG A 211 16.24 16.20 -24.16
C ARG A 211 17.74 16.25 -24.23
N GLN A 212 18.43 15.29 -23.61
CA GLN A 212 19.89 15.26 -23.54
C GLN A 212 20.37 13.83 -23.73
N PRO A 213 21.40 13.61 -24.58
CA PRO A 213 22.10 12.34 -24.64
C PRO A 213 22.74 11.99 -23.28
N LEU A 214 23.02 10.70 -23.09
CA LEU A 214 23.87 10.24 -21.99
C LEU A 214 25.35 10.45 -22.38
N TYR A 215 26.16 10.89 -21.41
CA TYR A 215 27.60 11.11 -21.60
C TYR A 215 28.39 10.27 -20.59
N ALA A 216 29.60 9.83 -20.96
CA ALA A 216 30.46 9.03 -20.08
C ALA A 216 30.82 9.78 -18.77
N SER A 217 30.94 11.11 -18.85
CA SER A 217 31.20 11.96 -17.69
C SER A 217 29.94 12.36 -16.90
N ALA A 218 28.74 11.96 -17.34
CA ALA A 218 27.51 12.31 -16.66
C ALA A 218 27.26 11.38 -15.45
N MET A 219 26.54 11.90 -14.46
CA MET A 219 25.99 11.05 -13.40
C MET A 219 25.00 10.04 -13.98
N PRO A 220 24.83 8.86 -13.35
CA PRO A 220 23.82 7.90 -13.76
C PRO A 220 22.43 8.52 -13.81
N VAL A 221 21.72 8.29 -14.91
CA VAL A 221 20.32 8.69 -15.06
C VAL A 221 19.44 7.56 -14.53
N ILE A 222 18.47 7.91 -13.69
CA ILE A 222 17.55 6.97 -13.09
C ILE A 222 16.21 7.04 -13.82
N PHE A 223 15.71 5.88 -14.26
CA PHE A 223 14.34 5.72 -14.72
C PHE A 223 13.66 4.63 -13.89
N ASN A 224 12.47 4.91 -13.35
CA ASN A 224 11.73 3.93 -12.55
C ASN A 224 10.51 3.42 -13.31
N ALA A 225 10.55 2.15 -13.70
CA ALA A 225 9.46 1.46 -14.35
C ALA A 225 8.56 0.76 -13.33
N THR A 226 7.29 0.55 -13.69
CA THR A 226 6.33 -0.21 -12.90
C THR A 226 6.31 -1.65 -13.38
N ILE A 227 6.57 -2.62 -12.49
CA ILE A 227 6.29 -4.02 -12.75
C ILE A 227 4.82 -4.26 -12.41
N LEU A 228 4.06 -4.88 -13.31
CA LEU A 228 2.68 -5.31 -13.12
C LEU A 228 2.65 -6.84 -13.05
N ASN A 229 2.11 -7.42 -11.99
CA ASN A 229 1.97 -8.87 -11.84
C ASN A 229 0.53 -9.31 -12.08
N GLY A 230 0.22 -9.78 -13.29
CA GLY A 230 -1.10 -10.33 -13.63
C GLY A 230 -1.40 -11.72 -13.06
N MET A 231 -0.41 -12.40 -12.46
CA MET A 231 -0.50 -13.83 -12.11
C MET A 231 -1.11 -14.09 -10.74
N GLY A 232 -0.90 -13.20 -9.77
CA GLY A 232 -1.36 -13.38 -8.39
C GLY A 232 -1.07 -12.16 -7.52
N VAL A 233 -1.73 -12.08 -6.36
CA VAL A 233 -1.65 -10.95 -5.41
C VAL A 233 -0.27 -10.80 -4.74
N THR A 234 0.63 -11.75 -4.97
CA THR A 234 2.02 -11.65 -4.54
C THR A 234 2.90 -12.21 -5.65
N GLY A 235 3.99 -11.53 -5.95
CA GLY A 235 5.02 -12.03 -6.85
C GLY A 235 6.41 -11.81 -6.28
N PHE A 236 7.39 -12.52 -6.81
CA PHE A 236 8.79 -12.46 -6.43
C PHE A 236 9.62 -12.24 -7.68
N VAL A 237 10.57 -11.30 -7.61
CA VAL A 237 11.54 -11.12 -8.68
C VAL A 237 12.63 -12.19 -8.53
N GLU A 238 12.71 -13.10 -9.49
CA GLU A 238 13.66 -14.22 -9.47
C GLU A 238 15.05 -13.76 -9.93
N GLY A 239 15.90 -13.49 -8.96
CA GLY A 239 17.28 -13.07 -9.20
C GLY A 239 17.38 -11.66 -9.78
N PRO A 240 18.62 -11.19 -10.06
CA PRO A 240 18.83 -9.83 -10.52
C PRO A 240 18.37 -9.66 -11.98
N PRO A 241 17.67 -8.55 -12.32
CA PRO A 241 17.39 -8.16 -13.70
C PRO A 241 18.68 -8.05 -14.52
N THR A 242 18.57 -8.32 -15.82
CA THR A 242 19.73 -8.35 -16.72
C THR A 242 19.57 -7.36 -17.88
N TRP A 243 20.68 -6.74 -18.27
CA TRP A 243 20.81 -5.96 -19.50
C TRP A 243 21.47 -6.81 -20.58
N GLN A 244 20.82 -6.93 -21.73
CA GLN A 244 21.30 -7.70 -22.88
C GLN A 244 21.40 -6.76 -24.09
N PRO A 245 22.60 -6.27 -24.42
CA PRO A 245 22.80 -5.41 -25.58
C PRO A 245 22.55 -6.19 -26.88
N PHE A 246 22.03 -5.50 -27.90
CA PHE A 246 21.79 -6.13 -29.22
C PHE A 246 23.06 -6.33 -30.03
N ASP A 247 24.08 -5.51 -29.79
CA ASP A 247 25.36 -5.54 -30.48
C ASP A 247 26.53 -5.24 -29.52
N GLU A 248 27.75 -5.23 -30.06
CA GLU A 248 28.94 -4.94 -29.27
C GLU A 248 28.93 -3.50 -28.73
N VAL A 249 28.31 -2.57 -29.46
CA VAL A 249 28.20 -1.15 -29.09
C VAL A 249 27.35 -0.99 -27.84
N GLY A 250 26.31 -1.82 -27.65
CA GLY A 250 25.50 -1.78 -26.44
C GLY A 250 26.25 -2.14 -25.16
N ASN A 251 27.44 -2.73 -25.24
CA ASN A 251 28.32 -2.92 -24.08
C ASN A 251 28.90 -1.60 -23.53
N LEU A 252 28.83 -0.50 -24.29
CA LEU A 252 29.25 0.83 -23.84
C LEU A 252 28.26 1.44 -22.83
N LEU A 253 27.04 0.92 -22.72
CA LEU A 253 26.07 1.29 -21.71
C LEU A 253 26.16 0.32 -20.52
N SER A 254 26.28 0.87 -19.32
CA SER A 254 26.10 0.15 -18.07
C SER A 254 24.72 0.46 -17.52
N ILE A 255 23.92 -0.57 -17.27
CA ILE A 255 22.66 -0.46 -16.52
C ILE A 255 22.80 -1.23 -15.22
N ARG A 256 22.62 -0.54 -14.10
CA ARG A 256 22.47 -1.17 -12.77
C ARG A 256 21.01 -1.11 -12.36
N PHE A 257 20.57 -2.06 -11.56
CA PHE A 257 19.16 -2.18 -11.18
C PHE A 257 18.98 -2.00 -9.67
N THR A 258 17.88 -1.36 -9.30
CA THR A 258 17.27 -1.48 -7.97
C THR A 258 15.81 -1.85 -8.20
N TYR A 259 15.29 -2.84 -7.49
CA TYR A 259 13.98 -3.41 -7.80
C TYR A 259 13.29 -3.92 -6.54
N SER A 260 11.99 -4.16 -6.66
CA SER A 260 11.21 -4.84 -5.62
C SER A 260 11.55 -6.33 -5.58
N ASP A 261 12.03 -6.85 -4.46
CA ASP A 261 12.19 -8.31 -4.27
C ASP A 261 10.82 -9.01 -4.21
N VAL A 262 9.86 -8.36 -3.54
CA VAL A 262 8.46 -8.79 -3.42
C VAL A 262 7.56 -7.78 -4.11
N ILE A 263 6.68 -8.27 -4.99
CA ILE A 263 5.61 -7.53 -5.64
C ILE A 263 4.34 -7.77 -4.82
N TRP A 264 3.81 -6.70 -4.21
CA TRP A 264 2.57 -6.77 -3.46
C TRP A 264 1.85 -5.40 -3.41
N PRO A 265 0.52 -5.35 -3.60
CA PRO A 265 -0.34 -6.48 -3.98
C PRO A 265 -0.19 -6.82 -5.48
N TRP A 266 -0.07 -5.85 -6.36
CA TRP A 266 -0.06 -6.11 -7.81
C TRP A 266 1.08 -5.44 -8.56
N THR A 267 1.74 -4.47 -7.92
CA THR A 267 2.79 -3.66 -8.55
C THR A 267 4.10 -3.65 -7.79
N GLY A 268 5.19 -3.75 -8.56
CA GLY A 268 6.57 -3.55 -8.08
C GLY A 268 7.23 -2.38 -8.81
N PHE A 269 8.47 -2.07 -8.44
CA PHE A 269 9.30 -1.10 -9.14
C PHE A 269 10.55 -1.76 -9.73
N LEU A 270 11.00 -1.23 -10.87
CA LEU A 270 12.27 -1.57 -11.51
C LEU A 270 12.98 -0.26 -11.89
N ALA A 271 13.95 0.14 -11.08
CA ALA A 271 14.77 1.31 -11.31
C ALA A 271 16.02 0.96 -12.12
N LEU A 272 16.17 1.59 -13.27
CA LEU A 272 17.31 1.49 -14.17
C LEU A 272 18.25 2.67 -13.90
N HIS A 273 19.47 2.38 -13.48
CA HIS A 273 20.56 3.35 -13.31
C HIS A 273 21.48 3.24 -14.51
N MET A 274 21.29 4.14 -15.48
CA MET A 274 21.95 4.11 -16.78
C MET A 274 23.16 5.04 -16.80
N GLN A 275 24.31 4.53 -17.21
CA GLN A 275 25.55 5.31 -17.34
C GLN A 275 26.36 4.81 -18.53
N ILE A 276 26.88 5.73 -19.34
CA ILE A 276 27.85 5.39 -20.39
C ILE A 276 29.20 5.11 -19.73
N LYS A 277 29.83 4.00 -20.08
CA LYS A 277 31.15 3.63 -19.56
C LYS A 277 32.23 4.51 -20.19
N GLU A 278 33.40 4.57 -19.55
CA GLU A 278 34.52 5.42 -20.00
C GLU A 278 35.00 5.06 -21.41
N GLU A 279 34.93 3.79 -21.80
CA GLU A 279 35.25 3.32 -23.16
C GLU A 279 34.33 3.95 -24.23
N GLY A 280 33.11 4.33 -23.83
CA GLY A 280 32.13 5.00 -24.68
C GLY A 280 32.36 6.50 -24.85
N THR A 281 33.39 7.11 -24.24
CA THR A 281 33.63 8.56 -24.27
C THR A 281 33.73 9.13 -25.69
N HIS A 282 34.26 8.34 -26.64
CA HIS A 282 34.47 8.74 -28.03
C HIS A 282 33.39 8.21 -28.99
N PHE A 283 32.41 7.45 -28.47
CA PHE A 283 31.33 6.89 -29.26
C PHE A 283 30.18 7.89 -29.38
N ALA A 284 29.58 7.97 -30.58
CA ALA A 284 28.41 8.78 -30.85
C ALA A 284 27.44 7.98 -31.72
N GLY A 285 26.30 7.59 -31.16
CA GLY A 285 25.33 6.77 -31.85
C GLY A 285 24.26 6.18 -30.94
N ILE A 286 23.47 5.29 -31.53
CA ILE A 286 22.35 4.63 -30.88
C ILE A 286 22.86 3.40 -30.13
N ILE A 287 22.43 3.21 -28.87
CA ILE A 287 22.66 1.99 -28.09
C ILE A 287 21.32 1.34 -27.82
N GLU A 288 21.22 0.03 -28.09
CA GLU A 288 19.98 -0.74 -28.03
C GLU A 288 20.19 -2.07 -27.33
N GLY A 289 19.12 -2.56 -26.71
CA GLY A 289 19.15 -3.81 -25.96
C GLY A 289 17.88 -4.05 -25.17
N ASN A 290 17.85 -5.18 -24.48
CA ASN A 290 16.71 -5.60 -23.67
C ASN A 290 17.06 -5.63 -22.20
N VAL A 291 16.09 -5.23 -21.38
CA VAL A 291 16.10 -5.52 -19.95
C VAL A 291 15.17 -6.69 -19.69
N THR A 292 15.67 -7.72 -19.00
CA THR A 292 14.88 -8.90 -18.65
C THR A 292 14.75 -8.99 -17.13
N VAL A 293 13.52 -9.12 -16.64
CA VAL A 293 13.18 -9.44 -15.26
C VAL A 293 12.32 -10.70 -15.29
N LYS A 294 12.62 -11.65 -14.40
CA LYS A 294 11.80 -12.85 -14.24
C LYS A 294 10.97 -12.70 -12.99
N VAL A 295 9.67 -12.90 -13.10
CA VAL A 295 8.74 -12.81 -11.97
C VAL A 295 8.09 -14.17 -11.80
N SER A 296 8.16 -14.74 -10.60
CA SER A 296 7.30 -15.85 -10.20
C SER A 296 6.21 -15.35 -9.29
N SER A 297 5.06 -16.00 -9.36
CA SER A 297 3.93 -15.74 -8.49
C SER A 297 3.45 -17.11 -8.02
N PRO A 298 3.14 -17.28 -6.72
CA PRO A 298 2.43 -18.47 -6.28
C PRO A 298 1.16 -18.65 -7.15
N PRO A 299 0.64 -19.88 -7.27
CA PRO A 299 -0.67 -20.08 -7.90
C PRO A 299 -1.68 -19.19 -7.18
N HIS A 300 -2.80 -18.86 -7.82
CA HIS A 300 -3.88 -18.04 -7.24
C HIS A 300 -4.40 -18.68 -5.95
N GLY A 301 -3.68 -18.44 -4.87
CA GLY A 301 -3.99 -18.88 -3.54
C GLY A 301 -4.15 -17.63 -2.73
N GLU A 302 -5.33 -17.02 -2.82
CA GLU A 302 -5.84 -16.33 -1.64
C GLU A 302 -5.67 -17.34 -0.51
N LYS A 303 -4.79 -17.05 0.45
CA LYS A 303 -4.82 -17.75 1.72
C LYS A 303 -6.13 -17.31 2.34
N ASP A 304 -7.19 -18.06 2.05
CA ASP A 304 -8.50 -17.83 2.60
C ASP A 304 -8.32 -17.88 4.13
N LEU A 305 -8.82 -16.86 4.83
CA LEU A 305 -8.78 -16.86 6.29
C LEU A 305 -9.59 -18.04 6.86
N GLU A 306 -10.41 -18.67 6.02
CA GLU A 306 -11.20 -19.87 6.31
C GLU A 306 -10.47 -21.20 6.03
N ASP A 307 -9.30 -21.16 5.39
CA ASP A 307 -8.51 -22.35 5.07
C ASP A 307 -7.74 -22.90 6.27
N GLU A 308 -7.32 -24.16 6.16
CA GLU A 308 -6.42 -24.81 7.11
C GLU A 308 -4.98 -24.34 6.91
N TYR A 309 -4.19 -24.31 7.98
CA TYR A 309 -2.76 -24.10 7.88
C TYR A 309 -2.11 -25.41 7.45
N PHE A 310 -1.27 -25.38 6.42
CA PHE A 310 -0.50 -26.56 6.05
C PHE A 310 0.44 -26.95 7.19
N VAL A 311 0.71 -28.25 7.32
CA VAL A 311 1.59 -28.78 8.38
C VAL A 311 2.96 -28.10 8.31
N GLU A 312 3.48 -27.86 7.11
CA GLU A 312 4.74 -27.18 6.85
C GLU A 312 4.73 -25.72 7.33
N GLU A 313 3.60 -25.03 7.22
CA GLU A 313 3.46 -23.65 7.72
C GLU A 313 3.44 -23.60 9.24
N ILE A 314 2.74 -24.54 9.87
CA ILE A 314 2.69 -24.69 11.33
C ILE A 314 4.09 -24.99 11.86
N GLU A 315 4.81 -25.94 11.25
CA GLU A 315 6.18 -26.29 11.60
C GLU A 315 7.13 -25.11 11.40
N LYS A 316 7.03 -24.39 10.27
CA LYS A 316 7.86 -23.22 10.00
C LYS A 316 7.64 -22.11 11.00
N LEU A 317 6.38 -21.78 11.30
CA LEU A 317 6.05 -20.76 12.30
C LEU A 317 6.59 -21.15 13.68
N ARG A 318 6.40 -22.43 14.06
CA ARG A 318 6.93 -22.96 15.31
C ARG A 318 8.44 -22.77 15.40
N ASP A 319 9.18 -23.13 14.36
CA ASP A 319 10.63 -23.00 14.34
C ASP A 319 11.08 -21.53 14.37
N ASP A 320 10.40 -20.64 13.64
CA ASP A 320 10.72 -19.21 13.65
C ASP A 320 10.47 -18.55 15.01
N VAL A 321 9.42 -18.97 15.72
CA VAL A 321 9.16 -18.48 17.08
C VAL A 321 10.19 -19.07 18.06
N ILE A 322 10.31 -20.39 18.13
CA ILE A 322 11.14 -21.04 19.16
C ILE A 322 12.64 -20.80 18.91
N ASN A 323 13.09 -20.98 17.67
CA ASN A 323 14.52 -20.93 17.32
C ASN A 323 14.92 -19.59 16.71
N GLY A 324 14.05 -18.98 15.89
CA GLY A 324 14.31 -17.70 15.21
C GLY A 324 14.05 -16.45 16.07
N GLY A 325 13.36 -16.60 17.20
CA GLY A 325 13.03 -15.50 18.11
C GLY A 325 11.91 -14.57 17.63
N LEU A 326 11.08 -15.04 16.69
CA LEU A 326 9.95 -14.31 16.15
C LEU A 326 8.95 -13.91 17.26
N GLY A 327 8.46 -12.68 17.18
CA GLY A 327 7.33 -12.20 17.97
C GLY A 327 6.02 -12.46 17.24
N LEU A 328 5.09 -13.18 17.88
CA LEU A 328 3.78 -13.52 17.36
C LEU A 328 2.68 -12.83 18.19
N ALA A 329 1.86 -12.01 17.56
CA ALA A 329 0.66 -11.43 18.17
C ALA A 329 -0.58 -11.96 17.44
N VAL A 330 -1.44 -12.69 18.14
CA VAL A 330 -2.68 -13.26 17.63
C VAL A 330 -3.85 -12.48 18.20
N PHE A 331 -4.68 -11.96 17.30
CA PHE A 331 -5.97 -11.35 17.62
C PHE A 331 -7.03 -12.23 16.99
N ALA A 332 -8.01 -12.64 17.79
CA ALA A 332 -9.05 -13.54 17.36
C ALA A 332 -10.43 -12.85 17.41
N GLU A 333 -11.46 -13.58 17.02
CA GLU A 333 -12.86 -13.17 17.10
C GLU A 333 -13.69 -14.35 17.60
N TRP A 334 -15.00 -14.17 17.77
CA TRP A 334 -15.85 -15.28 18.16
C TRP A 334 -15.87 -16.41 17.13
N TYR A 335 -16.24 -17.61 17.58
CA TYR A 335 -16.59 -18.72 16.70
C TYR A 335 -17.53 -19.65 17.43
N ASN A 336 -18.79 -19.68 17.01
CA ASN A 336 -19.81 -20.51 17.64
C ASN A 336 -20.80 -21.03 16.59
N VAL A 337 -20.86 -22.35 16.42
CA VAL A 337 -21.62 -23.00 15.35
C VAL A 337 -23.12 -22.74 15.47
N ASP A 338 -23.68 -22.84 16.68
CA ASP A 338 -25.10 -22.62 16.91
C ASP A 338 -25.52 -21.19 16.60
N SER A 339 -24.70 -20.21 16.99
CA SER A 339 -24.92 -18.81 16.65
C SER A 339 -24.84 -18.55 15.14
N MET A 340 -23.84 -19.11 14.44
CA MET A 340 -23.72 -18.99 12.97
C MET A 340 -24.93 -19.56 12.24
N VAL A 341 -25.41 -20.75 12.63
CA VAL A 341 -26.59 -21.39 12.02
C VAL A 341 -27.84 -20.53 12.24
N LYS A 342 -27.98 -19.91 13.41
CA LYS A 342 -29.09 -18.99 13.72
C LYS A 342 -29.02 -17.66 12.94
N MET A 343 -27.83 -17.23 12.51
CA MET A 343 -27.61 -16.02 11.70
C MET A 343 -27.89 -16.20 10.20
N ARG A 344 -28.37 -17.38 9.78
CA ARG A 344 -28.76 -17.65 8.39
C ARG A 344 -29.78 -16.63 7.87
N PHE A 345 -29.52 -16.04 6.71
CA PHE A 345 -30.41 -15.09 6.05
C PHE A 345 -30.69 -15.50 4.61
N PHE A 346 -31.77 -14.98 4.03
CA PHE A 346 -32.12 -15.19 2.63
C PHE A 346 -31.69 -13.97 1.81
N ASP A 347 -30.89 -14.19 0.77
CA ASP A 347 -30.50 -13.13 -0.17
C ASP A 347 -31.46 -13.14 -1.37
N ASP A 348 -32.22 -12.05 -1.51
CA ASP A 348 -33.15 -11.86 -2.63
C ASP A 348 -32.45 -11.73 -3.99
N ASN A 349 -31.19 -11.27 -4.02
CA ASN A 349 -30.44 -11.09 -5.27
C ASN A 349 -30.02 -12.43 -5.86
N THR A 350 -29.48 -13.34 -5.05
CA THR A 350 -29.06 -14.68 -5.47
C THR A 350 -30.17 -15.72 -5.33
N ARG A 351 -31.30 -15.36 -4.71
CA ARG A 351 -32.43 -16.25 -4.37
C ARG A 351 -31.98 -17.50 -3.61
N SER A 352 -30.99 -17.35 -2.74
CA SER A 352 -30.40 -18.43 -1.98
C SER A 352 -30.31 -18.09 -0.50
N TRP A 353 -30.30 -19.14 0.32
CA TRP A 353 -30.01 -18.99 1.73
C TRP A 353 -28.50 -18.92 1.94
N TRP A 354 -28.06 -17.92 2.71
CA TRP A 354 -26.69 -17.73 3.12
C TRP A 354 -26.57 -18.00 4.61
N THR A 355 -25.56 -18.79 4.98
CA THR A 355 -25.20 -19.03 6.39
C THR A 355 -23.73 -18.67 6.56
N PRO A 356 -23.34 -17.92 7.61
CA PRO A 356 -21.94 -17.66 7.89
C PRO A 356 -21.11 -18.94 7.96
N VAL A 357 -19.95 -18.93 7.31
CA VAL A 357 -19.01 -20.06 7.33
C VAL A 357 -18.18 -20.04 8.63
N THR A 358 -17.83 -18.84 9.13
CA THR A 358 -17.16 -18.60 10.42
C THR A 358 -17.79 -17.44 11.22
N GLY A 359 -17.37 -17.31 12.49
CA GLY A 359 -17.87 -16.31 13.44
C GLY A 359 -17.02 -15.04 13.52
N GLY A 360 -16.37 -14.63 12.43
CA GLY A 360 -15.42 -13.50 12.43
C GLY A 360 -13.96 -13.94 12.55
N ALA A 361 -13.69 -15.13 13.08
CA ALA A 361 -12.42 -15.82 12.92
C ALA A 361 -12.61 -17.33 12.79
N ASN A 362 -11.68 -17.98 12.10
CA ASN A 362 -11.58 -19.44 12.03
C ASN A 362 -10.83 -20.02 13.22
N ILE A 363 -11.48 -20.03 14.39
CA ILE A 363 -10.86 -20.48 15.64
C ILE A 363 -10.33 -21.92 15.58
N PRO A 364 -11.00 -22.90 14.96
CA PRO A 364 -10.43 -24.23 14.78
C PRO A 364 -9.06 -24.22 14.07
N ALA A 365 -8.90 -23.46 12.98
CA ALA A 365 -7.61 -23.33 12.29
C ALA A 365 -6.55 -22.64 13.15
N ILE A 366 -6.94 -21.58 13.87
CA ILE A 366 -6.03 -20.87 14.78
C ILE A 366 -5.58 -21.79 15.92
N ASN A 367 -6.46 -22.66 16.41
CA ASN A 367 -6.12 -23.65 17.44
C ASN A 367 -5.12 -24.69 16.92
N GLU A 368 -5.22 -25.12 15.67
CA GLU A 368 -4.21 -25.98 15.04
C GLU A 368 -2.85 -25.28 14.93
N LEU A 369 -2.84 -24.01 14.48
CA LEU A 369 -1.64 -23.18 14.39
C LEU A 369 -0.95 -22.99 15.75
N LEU A 370 -1.74 -22.85 16.82
CA LEU A 370 -1.26 -22.58 18.17
C LEU A 370 -1.02 -23.85 19.00
N ALA A 371 -1.46 -25.02 18.52
CA ALA A 371 -1.29 -26.30 19.20
C ALA A 371 0.17 -26.61 19.58
N PRO A 372 1.20 -26.35 18.75
CA PRO A 372 2.59 -26.59 19.13
C PRO A 372 3.07 -25.79 20.36
N PHE A 373 2.39 -24.69 20.69
CA PHE A 373 2.69 -23.86 21.84
C PHE A 373 1.80 -24.17 23.06
N GLY A 374 0.86 -25.11 22.94
CA GLY A 374 -0.07 -25.46 24.00
C GLY A 374 -1.12 -24.39 24.28
N ILE A 375 -1.47 -23.58 23.29
CA ILE A 375 -2.46 -22.50 23.39
C ILE A 375 -3.71 -22.89 22.58
N ALA A 376 -4.90 -22.61 23.12
CA ALA A 376 -6.15 -22.77 22.40
C ALA A 376 -7.24 -21.81 22.90
N LEU A 377 -8.10 -21.41 21.97
CA LEU A 377 -9.27 -20.55 22.13
C LEU A 377 -10.56 -21.38 22.13
N GLY A 378 -11.59 -20.88 22.83
CA GLY A 378 -12.87 -21.54 23.00
C GLY A 378 -13.95 -21.09 22.02
N ASP A 379 -15.20 -21.37 22.37
CA ASP A 379 -16.38 -21.14 21.53
C ASP A 379 -17.35 -20.07 22.09
N LYS A 380 -16.91 -19.34 23.13
CA LYS A 380 -17.72 -18.32 23.79
C LYS A 380 -17.82 -17.04 22.96
N ILE A 381 -18.91 -16.31 23.16
CA ILE A 381 -19.11 -14.99 22.56
C ILE A 381 -19.25 -13.99 23.70
N LEU A 382 -18.13 -13.37 24.06
CA LEU A 382 -18.03 -12.55 25.26
C LEU A 382 -18.18 -11.07 24.94
N ASN A 383 -18.94 -10.37 25.79
CA ASN A 383 -19.09 -8.92 25.76
C ASN A 383 -18.96 -8.30 27.16
N GLY A 384 -18.23 -7.20 27.28
CA GLY A 384 -18.23 -6.35 28.46
C GLY A 384 -16.99 -5.48 28.60
N ASP A 385 -16.96 -4.68 29.67
CA ASP A 385 -15.83 -3.82 29.99
C ASP A 385 -14.85 -4.51 30.93
N PHE A 386 -13.56 -4.29 30.71
CA PHE A 386 -12.51 -4.75 31.61
C PHE A 386 -11.50 -3.64 31.90
N SER A 387 -10.73 -3.82 32.99
CA SER A 387 -9.67 -2.90 33.34
C SER A 387 -8.46 -3.64 33.89
N ILE A 388 -7.27 -3.22 33.45
CA ILE A 388 -5.98 -3.73 33.93
C ILE A 388 -5.23 -2.57 34.54
N ASN A 389 -5.05 -2.60 35.87
CA ASN A 389 -4.35 -1.55 36.64
C ASN A 389 -4.80 -0.10 36.32
N GLY A 390 -6.10 0.12 36.12
CA GLY A 390 -6.69 1.44 35.91
C GLY A 390 -6.83 1.87 34.45
N GLU A 391 -6.24 1.14 33.50
CA GLU A 391 -6.52 1.30 32.08
C GLU A 391 -7.77 0.51 31.73
N GLN A 392 -8.76 1.14 31.08
CA GLN A 392 -10.04 0.52 30.73
C GLN A 392 -10.09 0.18 29.23
N SER A 393 -10.74 -0.92 28.89
CA SER A 393 -11.04 -1.32 27.52
C SER A 393 -12.35 -2.10 27.46
N HIS A 394 -12.93 -2.17 26.26
CA HIS A 394 -14.16 -2.91 25.99
C HIS A 394 -13.82 -4.15 25.17
N TYR A 395 -14.45 -5.26 25.53
CA TYR A 395 -14.44 -6.53 24.82
C TYR A 395 -15.81 -6.66 24.15
N ALA A 396 -15.92 -6.58 22.82
CA ALA A 396 -17.26 -6.47 22.21
C ALA A 396 -17.85 -7.82 21.80
N SER A 397 -17.07 -8.71 21.19
CA SER A 397 -17.56 -10.02 20.70
C SER A 397 -16.45 -11.04 20.55
N GLY A 398 -15.47 -11.06 21.44
CA GLY A 398 -14.34 -11.99 21.35
C GLY A 398 -14.63 -13.36 21.96
N THR A 399 -13.71 -14.30 21.72
CA THR A 399 -13.70 -15.64 22.32
C THR A 399 -12.84 -15.71 23.58
N ASP A 400 -12.93 -16.78 24.35
CA ASP A 400 -12.10 -17.06 25.53
C ASP A 400 -10.84 -17.90 25.20
N ILE A 401 -9.85 -17.85 26.07
CA ILE A 401 -8.66 -18.71 26.06
C ILE A 401 -8.91 -19.89 27.00
N ILE A 402 -8.92 -21.10 26.47
CA ILE A 402 -9.22 -22.33 27.24
C ILE A 402 -7.99 -23.21 27.48
N LYS A 403 -6.92 -23.00 26.71
CA LYS A 403 -5.61 -23.61 26.97
C LYS A 403 -4.52 -22.56 26.92
N PHE A 404 -3.65 -22.58 27.93
CA PHE A 404 -2.47 -21.75 27.97
C PHE A 404 -1.37 -22.43 28.79
N PRO A 405 -0.10 -22.41 28.36
CA PRO A 405 0.97 -23.12 29.05
C PRO A 405 1.29 -22.52 30.43
N ALA A 406 1.89 -23.34 31.29
CA ALA A 406 2.47 -22.88 32.56
C ALA A 406 3.58 -21.86 32.29
N SER A 407 3.87 -21.01 33.28
CA SER A 407 4.78 -19.85 33.22
C SER A 407 4.34 -18.66 32.36
N GLY A 408 3.23 -18.81 31.62
CA GLY A 408 2.57 -17.73 30.92
C GLY A 408 1.83 -16.76 31.84
N TYR A 409 1.47 -15.59 31.30
CA TYR A 409 0.63 -14.59 31.96
C TYR A 409 -0.76 -14.59 31.31
N VAL A 410 -1.81 -14.79 32.09
CA VAL A 410 -3.20 -14.84 31.61
C VAL A 410 -4.06 -13.88 32.40
N HIS A 411 -4.79 -13.01 31.71
CA HIS A 411 -5.73 -12.07 32.30
C HIS A 411 -7.16 -12.53 32.08
N SER A 412 -7.94 -12.57 33.16
CA SER A 412 -9.33 -13.00 33.16
C SER A 412 -10.25 -11.95 33.77
N PHE A 413 -11.45 -11.79 33.20
CA PHE A 413 -12.45 -10.82 33.66
C PHE A 413 -13.88 -11.38 33.53
N GLN A 414 -14.83 -10.68 34.15
CA GLN A 414 -16.26 -11.02 34.09
C GLN A 414 -16.88 -10.45 32.82
N PHE A 415 -17.43 -11.33 32.00
CA PHE A 415 -18.10 -10.96 30.75
C PHE A 415 -19.50 -11.57 30.67
N GLN A 416 -20.32 -10.98 29.79
CA GLN A 416 -21.59 -11.57 29.36
C GLN A 416 -21.30 -12.56 28.24
N ASP A 417 -21.75 -13.80 28.41
CA ASP A 417 -21.63 -14.83 27.38
C ASP A 417 -22.94 -14.93 26.60
N SER A 418 -22.87 -14.66 25.30
CA SER A 418 -24.01 -14.71 24.37
C SER A 418 -24.00 -15.95 23.48
N SER A 419 -23.10 -16.91 23.69
CA SER A 419 -22.99 -18.13 22.88
C SER A 419 -24.29 -18.96 22.84
N GLU A 420 -25.08 -18.97 23.92
CA GLU A 420 -26.36 -19.69 24.00
C GLU A 420 -27.57 -18.85 23.54
N SER A 421 -27.43 -17.51 23.55
CA SER A 421 -28.50 -16.56 23.28
C SER A 421 -28.39 -16.05 21.84
N GLY A 422 -29.24 -16.56 20.94
CA GLY A 422 -29.25 -16.14 19.54
C GLY A 422 -29.39 -14.62 19.36
N ALA A 423 -29.05 -14.12 18.17
CA ALA A 423 -29.04 -12.70 17.77
C ALA A 423 -30.40 -11.95 17.84
N ALA A 424 -31.38 -12.45 18.58
CA ALA A 424 -32.64 -11.80 18.87
C ALA A 424 -33.10 -12.09 20.30
N GLN A 425 -32.51 -11.42 21.30
CA GLN A 425 -33.22 -11.12 22.55
C GLN A 425 -32.62 -9.90 23.27
N ASN A 426 -33.25 -8.75 23.04
CA ASN A 426 -33.34 -7.72 24.07
C ASN A 426 -34.45 -8.13 25.05
N VAL A 427 -34.19 -7.93 26.35
CA VAL A 427 -35.12 -8.01 27.48
C VAL A 427 -35.46 -9.43 27.98
N LEU A 428 -34.68 -9.92 28.94
CA LEU A 428 -35.12 -10.29 30.29
C LEU A 428 -33.89 -10.70 31.11
N GLN A 429 -33.50 -9.87 32.09
CA GLN A 429 -32.48 -10.21 33.08
C GLN A 429 -32.94 -11.44 33.88
N ILE A 430 -32.37 -12.61 33.59
CA ILE A 430 -32.44 -13.75 34.48
C ILE A 430 -31.34 -13.57 35.53
N SER A 431 -31.73 -12.93 36.63
CA SER A 431 -30.97 -12.82 37.86
C SER A 431 -30.65 -14.22 38.40
N GLY A 432 -29.43 -14.71 38.19
CA GLY A 432 -29.01 -15.99 38.76
C GLY A 432 -27.78 -16.68 38.18
N MET A 433 -27.05 -16.12 37.21
CA MET A 433 -25.79 -16.72 36.76
C MET A 433 -24.64 -16.37 37.70
N THR A 434 -23.97 -17.40 38.23
CA THR A 434 -22.65 -17.31 38.84
C THR A 434 -21.73 -16.48 37.96
N LYS A 435 -21.10 -15.45 38.52
CA LYS A 435 -20.08 -14.65 37.83
C LYS A 435 -18.90 -15.57 37.50
N VAL A 436 -18.73 -15.89 36.22
CA VAL A 436 -17.59 -16.68 35.71
C VAL A 436 -16.56 -15.70 35.15
N ASP A 437 -15.30 -15.88 35.53
CA ASP A 437 -14.19 -15.12 34.97
C ASP A 437 -13.67 -15.87 33.73
N TYR A 438 -13.59 -15.18 32.59
CA TYR A 438 -13.11 -15.73 31.33
C TYR A 438 -11.72 -15.16 31.01
N SER A 439 -10.80 -16.04 30.60
CA SER A 439 -9.46 -15.64 30.15
C SER A 439 -9.51 -15.07 28.74
N ILE A 440 -9.00 -13.86 28.52
CA ILE A 440 -9.10 -13.18 27.21
C ILE A 440 -7.77 -12.68 26.65
N LEU A 441 -6.72 -12.61 27.48
CA LEU A 441 -5.39 -12.16 27.08
C LEU A 441 -4.33 -13.07 27.69
N GLY A 442 -3.48 -13.64 26.84
CA GLY A 442 -2.37 -14.51 27.22
C GLY A 442 -1.03 -13.98 26.67
N LEU A 443 0.02 -13.97 27.49
CA LEU A 443 1.39 -13.63 27.09
C LEU A 443 2.35 -14.75 27.48
N LEU A 444 3.19 -15.17 26.53
CA LEU A 444 4.12 -16.28 26.67
C LEU A 444 5.47 -15.94 26.06
N GLU A 445 6.55 -16.28 26.75
CA GLU A 445 7.89 -16.36 26.18
C GLU A 445 8.23 -17.83 25.96
N VAL A 446 8.65 -18.21 24.75
CA VAL A 446 8.93 -19.60 24.39
C VAL A 446 10.15 -19.68 23.46
N GLY A 447 11.18 -20.41 23.90
CA GLY A 447 12.47 -20.41 23.21
C GLY A 447 13.06 -18.99 23.19
N GLY A 448 13.44 -18.50 22.00
CA GLY A 448 13.83 -17.10 21.78
C GLY A 448 12.65 -16.17 21.45
N GLY A 449 11.45 -16.71 21.23
CA GLY A 449 10.27 -16.01 20.72
C GLY A 449 9.28 -15.58 21.79
N ARG A 450 8.29 -14.79 21.36
CA ARG A 450 7.30 -14.16 22.25
C ARG A 450 5.93 -14.23 21.60
N ILE A 451 4.96 -14.82 22.30
CA ILE A 451 3.59 -14.99 21.80
C ILE A 451 2.65 -14.17 22.68
N THR A 452 1.74 -13.43 22.05
CA THR A 452 0.58 -12.84 22.71
C THR A 452 -0.69 -13.25 21.99
N VAL A 453 -1.71 -13.64 22.75
CA VAL A 453 -3.02 -14.02 22.22
C VAL A 453 -4.08 -13.16 22.90
N TYR A 454 -4.87 -12.46 22.11
CA TYR A 454 -6.00 -11.65 22.55
C TYR A 454 -7.25 -12.11 21.80
N GLY A 455 -8.30 -12.48 22.53
CA GLY A 455 -9.46 -13.16 21.93
C GLY A 455 -10.43 -12.27 21.14
N ASP A 456 -10.12 -10.98 20.99
CA ASP A 456 -10.95 -9.97 20.32
C ASP A 456 -10.09 -9.12 19.35
N SER A 457 -10.64 -8.73 18.20
CA SER A 457 -9.97 -7.93 17.18
C SER A 457 -10.41 -6.46 17.15
N ASN A 458 -11.28 -6.02 18.07
CA ASN A 458 -11.81 -4.64 18.15
C ASN A 458 -10.75 -3.52 18.23
N CYS A 459 -9.51 -3.86 18.57
CA CYS A 459 -8.39 -2.92 18.57
C CYS A 459 -7.67 -2.78 17.22
N LEU A 460 -8.04 -3.62 16.25
CA LEU A 460 -7.50 -3.65 14.90
C LEU A 460 -8.50 -3.18 13.84
N ASP A 461 -9.81 -3.25 14.13
CA ASP A 461 -10.89 -2.84 13.23
C ASP A 461 -11.31 -1.38 13.47
N SER A 462 -12.45 -0.90 12.96
CA SER A 462 -12.94 0.47 13.21
C SER A 462 -13.55 0.71 14.59
N SER A 463 -13.73 -0.33 15.41
CA SER A 463 -14.43 -0.27 16.71
C SER A 463 -13.63 0.49 17.77
N HIS A 464 -12.30 0.58 17.63
CA HIS A 464 -11.43 1.46 18.44
C HIS A 464 -11.81 2.97 18.36
N MET A 465 -12.63 3.39 17.40
CA MET A 465 -13.12 4.77 17.32
C MET A 465 -14.17 5.08 18.39
N VAL A 466 -14.73 4.06 19.04
CA VAL A 466 -15.78 4.17 20.07
C VAL A 466 -15.23 3.86 21.46
N THR A 467 -14.24 2.97 21.57
CA THR A 467 -13.66 2.53 22.85
C THR A 467 -12.12 2.62 22.84
N ASN A 468 -11.51 3.10 23.93
CA ASN A 468 -10.06 3.23 24.01
C ASN A 468 -9.40 1.87 24.28
N CYS A 469 -8.72 1.31 23.29
CA CYS A 469 -7.93 0.09 23.47
C CYS A 469 -6.56 0.12 22.78
N TYR A 470 -6.15 1.30 22.30
CA TYR A 470 -4.83 1.50 21.69
C TYR A 470 -3.68 1.28 22.68
N TRP A 471 -3.91 1.57 23.97
CA TRP A 471 -2.91 1.33 25.02
C TRP A 471 -2.54 -0.17 25.11
N LEU A 472 -3.54 -1.05 24.95
CA LEU A 472 -3.36 -2.50 25.03
C LEU A 472 -2.58 -2.99 23.81
N LEU A 473 -3.02 -2.61 22.60
CA LEU A 473 -2.33 -2.94 21.35
C LEU A 473 -0.86 -2.51 21.37
N ARG A 474 -0.58 -1.29 21.84
CA ARG A 474 0.80 -0.79 21.97
C ARG A 474 1.65 -1.68 22.89
N LYS A 475 1.13 -2.06 24.06
CA LYS A 475 1.87 -2.90 25.02
C LYS A 475 2.09 -4.32 24.47
N ILE A 476 1.11 -4.87 23.75
CA ILE A 476 1.25 -6.16 23.04
C ILE A 476 2.41 -6.08 22.04
N LEU A 477 2.45 -5.04 21.20
CA LEU A 477 3.50 -4.84 20.20
C LEU A 477 4.87 -4.57 20.84
N ASP A 478 4.93 -3.81 21.94
CA ASP A 478 6.17 -3.55 22.67
C ASP A 478 6.74 -4.84 23.28
N PHE A 479 5.88 -5.77 23.74
CA PHE A 479 6.32 -7.09 24.19
C PHE A 479 6.79 -7.96 23.00
N THR A 480 5.95 -8.19 21.99
CA THR A 480 6.28 -9.12 20.90
C THR A 480 7.50 -8.67 20.08
N ASN A 481 7.64 -7.37 19.84
CA ASN A 481 8.74 -6.80 19.04
C ASN A 481 10.00 -6.51 19.87
N ARG A 482 9.87 -5.97 21.08
CA ARG A 482 11.02 -5.44 21.86
C ARG A 482 11.29 -6.19 23.16
N ASN A 483 10.53 -7.22 23.47
CA ASN A 483 10.55 -7.92 24.76
C ASN A 483 10.34 -6.98 25.96
N THR A 484 9.53 -5.93 25.79
CA THR A 484 9.25 -4.99 26.88
C THR A 484 8.19 -5.57 27.81
N ARG A 485 8.57 -5.91 29.04
CA ARG A 485 7.65 -6.44 30.06
C ARG A 485 7.01 -5.31 30.86
N ASP A 486 5.91 -4.78 30.33
CA ASP A 486 5.17 -3.73 31.00
C ASP A 486 4.50 -4.24 32.30
N PRO A 487 4.66 -3.56 33.45
CA PRO A 487 4.07 -4.00 34.72
C PRO A 487 2.55 -4.14 34.71
N VAL A 488 1.85 -3.51 33.76
CA VAL A 488 0.40 -3.67 33.60
C VAL A 488 0.06 -5.07 33.07
N LEU A 489 0.80 -5.58 32.08
CA LEU A 489 0.52 -6.89 31.48
C LEU A 489 1.24 -8.05 32.19
N PHE A 490 2.37 -7.77 32.85
CA PHE A 490 3.21 -8.76 33.53
C PHE A 490 3.08 -8.70 35.06
N SER A 491 1.85 -8.56 35.57
CA SER A 491 1.59 -8.61 37.00
C SER A 491 1.74 -10.02 37.56
N ASP A 492 2.18 -10.14 38.82
CA ASP A 492 2.27 -11.45 39.50
C ASP A 492 0.91 -12.16 39.60
N SER A 493 -0.19 -11.39 39.65
CA SER A 493 -1.56 -11.92 39.65
C SER A 493 -1.97 -12.61 38.35
N ALA A 494 -1.38 -12.21 37.22
CA ALA A 494 -1.66 -12.82 35.92
C ALA A 494 -0.74 -14.02 35.65
N LYS A 495 0.36 -14.16 36.40
CA LYS A 495 1.32 -15.25 36.19
C LYS A 495 0.72 -16.60 36.59
N ARG A 496 0.86 -17.59 35.71
CA ARG A 496 0.33 -18.94 35.90
C ARG A 496 1.44 -19.92 36.28
N ASP A 497 1.34 -20.50 37.48
CA ASP A 497 2.24 -21.59 37.90
C ASP A 497 1.84 -22.94 37.28
N LEU A 498 0.54 -23.13 37.02
CA LEU A 498 -0.03 -24.31 36.39
C LEU A 498 -0.66 -23.95 35.04
N PRO A 499 -0.62 -24.87 34.05
CA PRO A 499 -1.23 -24.60 32.75
C PRO A 499 -2.73 -24.36 32.93
N LEU A 500 -3.28 -23.45 32.14
CA LEU A 500 -4.72 -23.38 31.94
C LEU A 500 -5.09 -24.54 31.02
N ARG A 501 -5.91 -25.46 31.52
CA ARG A 501 -6.30 -26.65 30.77
C ARG A 501 -7.76 -26.96 31.08
N VAL A 502 -8.61 -26.58 30.15
CA VAL A 502 -10.01 -26.98 30.08
C VAL A 502 -10.11 -28.24 29.22
N ASP A 503 -11.15 -29.06 29.42
CA ASP A 503 -11.37 -30.32 28.70
C ASP A 503 -11.35 -30.11 27.17
N ASP A 504 -10.73 -31.04 26.43
CA ASP A 504 -10.62 -31.02 24.97
C ASP A 504 -12.00 -31.09 24.30
N SER A 505 -13.01 -31.61 25.01
CA SER A 505 -14.41 -31.62 24.57
C SER A 505 -15.03 -30.22 24.38
N LEU A 506 -14.38 -29.17 24.91
CA LEU A 506 -14.81 -27.77 24.82
C LEU A 506 -14.09 -26.99 23.71
N LEU A 507 -13.21 -27.64 22.93
CA LEU A 507 -12.64 -26.99 21.75
C LEU A 507 -13.71 -26.82 20.67
N PRO A 508 -13.82 -25.63 20.04
CA PRO A 508 -14.73 -25.45 18.91
C PRO A 508 -14.33 -26.39 17.78
N SER A 509 -15.33 -27.04 17.18
CA SER A 509 -15.15 -27.87 15.99
C SER A 509 -15.66 -27.16 14.75
N ARG A 510 -15.06 -27.47 13.60
CA ARG A 510 -15.54 -26.96 12.32
C ARG A 510 -16.96 -27.44 12.04
N ARG A 511 -17.70 -26.62 11.31
CA ARG A 511 -18.99 -27.00 10.76
C ARG A 511 -18.83 -28.21 9.84
N THR A 512 -19.51 -29.30 10.15
CA THR A 512 -19.47 -30.53 9.35
C THR A 512 -20.33 -30.45 8.09
N ASP A 513 -21.21 -29.44 8.00
CA ASP A 513 -22.10 -29.21 6.86
C ASP A 513 -21.51 -28.25 5.81
N VAL A 514 -20.29 -27.75 6.02
CA VAL A 514 -19.58 -26.87 5.08
C VAL A 514 -18.29 -27.54 4.61
N ASN A 515 -18.14 -27.66 3.29
CA ASN A 515 -16.86 -28.06 2.69
C ASN A 515 -16.01 -26.80 2.46
N PHE A 516 -15.07 -26.51 3.37
CA PHE A 516 -14.18 -25.35 3.28
C PHE A 516 -13.29 -25.40 2.02
N SER A 517 -12.89 -26.60 1.58
CA SER A 517 -12.11 -26.79 0.36
C SER A 517 -12.85 -26.42 -0.92
N ALA A 518 -14.19 -26.28 -0.89
CA ALA A 518 -14.96 -25.76 -2.02
C ALA A 518 -14.86 -24.22 -2.15
N TYR A 519 -14.33 -23.55 -1.14
CA TYR A 519 -14.07 -22.11 -1.12
C TYR A 519 -12.57 -21.79 -1.14
N SER A 520 -11.72 -22.75 -0.76
CA SER A 520 -10.26 -22.66 -0.89
C SER A 520 -9.83 -22.44 -2.33
N ALA A 521 -9.10 -21.34 -2.57
CA ALA A 521 -8.45 -21.08 -3.85
C ALA A 521 -7.12 -21.86 -4.01
N VAL A 522 -6.60 -22.44 -2.93
CA VAL A 522 -5.22 -22.99 -2.87
C VAL A 522 -5.18 -24.51 -3.13
N ILE A 523 -6.25 -25.24 -2.80
CA ILE A 523 -6.24 -26.72 -2.86
C ILE A 523 -6.67 -27.21 -4.25
N GLY A 524 -5.69 -27.65 -5.06
CA GLY A 524 -5.94 -28.39 -6.30
C GLY A 524 -5.26 -27.86 -7.57
N GLU A 525 -4.64 -26.67 -7.52
CA GLU A 525 -4.06 -26.01 -8.70
C GLU A 525 -2.53 -26.22 -8.78
N GLU A 526 -2.06 -26.64 -9.97
CA GLU A 526 -0.63 -26.81 -10.28
C GLU A 526 0.04 -25.42 -10.47
N LEU A 527 1.29 -25.25 -10.04
CA LEU A 527 2.05 -23.99 -10.21
C LEU A 527 2.19 -23.63 -11.71
N ILE A 528 1.57 -22.53 -12.15
CA ILE A 528 1.61 -22.09 -13.55
C ILE A 528 2.76 -21.07 -13.76
N CYS A 529 3.81 -21.49 -14.48
CA CYS A 529 4.87 -20.59 -14.96
C CYS A 529 4.55 -20.07 -16.38
N GLY A 530 4.28 -18.77 -16.53
CA GLY A 530 4.06 -18.11 -17.83
C GLY A 530 5.36 -17.74 -18.57
N ARG A 531 5.27 -17.44 -19.87
CA ARG A 531 6.39 -16.92 -20.69
C ARG A 531 6.36 -15.39 -20.76
N ASP A 532 7.50 -14.76 -20.50
CA ASP A 532 7.67 -13.30 -20.38
C ASP A 532 7.54 -12.53 -21.70
N THR A 533 7.08 -11.27 -21.62
CA THR A 533 7.18 -10.27 -22.69
C THR A 533 8.50 -9.50 -22.61
N ARG A 534 9.19 -9.34 -23.74
CA ARG A 534 10.48 -8.61 -23.86
C ARG A 534 10.27 -7.09 -23.80
N PHE A 535 11.15 -6.39 -23.06
CA PHE A 535 11.26 -4.92 -23.02
C PHE A 535 12.42 -4.49 -23.93
N GLU A 536 12.19 -3.57 -24.88
CA GLU A 536 13.19 -3.08 -25.86
C GLU A 536 13.59 -1.62 -25.60
N VAL A 537 14.87 -1.26 -25.81
CA VAL A 537 15.41 0.12 -25.71
C VAL A 537 15.97 0.53 -27.07
N TRP A 538 15.58 1.72 -27.59
CA TRP A 538 16.02 2.27 -28.89
C TRP A 538 16.68 3.67 -28.75
N GLY A 539 17.74 3.94 -29.52
CA GLY A 539 18.11 5.28 -30.06
C GLY A 539 18.86 6.35 -29.22
N THR A 540 20.04 6.85 -29.67
CA THR A 540 20.44 8.29 -29.68
C THR A 540 21.28 8.72 -30.91
N LYS A 541 21.18 9.97 -31.40
CA LYS A 541 22.00 10.53 -32.52
C LYS A 541 23.07 11.52 -32.03
N GLY A 542 24.26 11.45 -32.61
CA GLY A 542 25.40 12.34 -32.36
C GLY A 542 25.61 13.49 -33.37
N TYR A 543 25.76 14.69 -32.81
CA TYR A 543 26.36 15.97 -33.27
C TYR A 543 26.05 16.66 -34.61
N ARG A 544 25.92 18.00 -34.49
CA ARG A 544 26.75 18.97 -35.25
C ARG A 544 27.31 20.06 -34.31
N LEU A 545 28.59 20.36 -34.48
CA LEU A 545 29.36 21.37 -33.76
C LEU A 545 29.10 22.81 -34.25
N GLN A 546 29.04 23.71 -33.27
CA GLN A 546 29.32 25.16 -33.24
C GLN A 546 28.44 26.18 -33.99
N LEU A 547 27.84 27.07 -33.20
CA LEU A 547 28.19 28.49 -33.19
C LEU A 547 27.95 29.08 -31.80
N MET A 548 28.99 29.73 -31.26
CA MET A 548 28.92 30.53 -30.03
C MET A 548 27.99 31.73 -30.20
N GLY A 549 27.27 32.06 -29.12
CA GLY A 549 27.03 33.45 -28.75
C GLY A 549 25.59 33.97 -28.82
N ARG A 550 25.23 34.65 -27.72
CA ARG A 550 24.18 35.65 -27.52
C ARG A 550 22.79 35.16 -27.07
N ASN A 551 22.57 35.42 -25.78
CA ASN A 551 21.32 35.85 -25.16
C ASN A 551 20.23 36.25 -26.17
N ARG A 552 19.13 35.50 -26.19
CA ARG A 552 17.85 35.99 -26.75
C ARG A 552 16.81 36.09 -25.64
N LYS A 553 16.46 37.34 -25.36
CA LYS A 553 15.31 37.80 -24.57
C LYS A 553 14.01 37.16 -25.08
N LEU A 554 13.11 36.86 -24.14
CA LEU A 554 11.68 36.69 -24.39
C LEU A 554 11.06 38.06 -24.76
N PRO A 555 10.25 38.17 -25.83
CA PRO A 555 9.54 39.41 -26.16
C PRO A 555 8.26 39.51 -25.32
N GLY A 556 8.04 40.65 -24.65
CA GLY A 556 6.71 40.94 -24.09
C GLY A 556 6.58 41.91 -22.92
N TYR A 557 7.66 42.36 -22.26
CA TYR A 557 7.53 43.32 -21.16
C TYR A 557 8.55 44.47 -21.29
N PRO A 558 8.13 45.74 -21.24
CA PRO A 558 9.04 46.87 -21.23
C PRO A 558 9.79 46.92 -19.89
N THR A 559 11.10 47.12 -19.98
CA THR A 559 12.02 47.30 -18.85
C THR A 559 12.28 48.80 -18.68
N VAL A 560 12.21 49.27 -17.44
CA VAL A 560 12.93 50.46 -16.99
C VAL A 560 13.73 50.04 -15.76
N ASP A 561 15.03 49.88 -15.95
CA ASP A 561 16.02 49.80 -14.88
C ASP A 561 16.48 51.21 -14.53
N LEU A 562 16.69 51.49 -13.23
CA LEU A 562 17.96 52.01 -12.72
C LEU A 562 17.88 52.19 -11.19
N VAL A 563 18.79 51.52 -10.50
CA VAL A 563 19.21 51.84 -9.13
C VAL A 563 20.24 52.97 -9.22
N THR A 564 19.99 54.12 -8.57
CA THR A 564 21.00 54.93 -7.84
C THR A 564 20.37 56.11 -7.09
N ASP A 565 20.59 56.12 -5.78
CA ASP A 565 20.94 57.23 -4.86
C ASP A 565 20.25 58.63 -4.87
N LEU A 566 19.79 58.95 -3.64
CA LEU A 566 19.88 60.22 -2.89
C LEU A 566 18.93 61.42 -3.17
N ASN A 567 18.32 61.84 -2.05
CA ASN A 567 17.86 63.18 -1.63
C ASN A 567 16.54 63.77 -2.14
N GLY A 568 15.66 64.09 -1.18
CA GLY A 568 15.09 65.44 -1.10
C GLY A 568 13.57 65.60 -1.10
N THR A 569 12.98 65.59 0.10
CA THR A 569 11.99 66.56 0.63
C THR A 569 10.57 66.74 0.04
N VAL A 570 9.62 66.60 1.00
CA VAL A 570 8.40 67.42 1.26
C VAL A 570 7.05 66.96 0.69
N GLY A 571 6.09 66.75 1.62
CA GLY A 571 4.68 67.03 1.38
C GLY A 571 3.65 66.05 1.97
N THR A 572 3.41 66.14 3.29
CA THR A 572 2.09 66.08 3.99
C THR A 572 0.96 65.19 3.41
N SER A 573 0.26 64.30 4.13
CA SER A 573 -0.33 64.48 5.46
C SER A 573 -0.89 63.15 6.06
N ASN A 574 -0.60 62.97 7.36
CA ASN A 574 -1.23 62.12 8.40
C ASN A 574 -2.78 62.30 8.52
N PRO A 575 -3.51 61.65 9.48
CA PRO A 575 -3.11 60.79 10.63
C PRO A 575 -4.02 59.52 10.75
N ARG A 576 -4.08 58.64 11.77
CA ARG A 576 -3.54 58.46 13.15
C ARG A 576 -3.93 57.02 13.55
N TRP A 577 -3.12 56.35 14.36
CA TRP A 577 -3.51 55.85 15.69
C TRP A 577 -2.22 55.42 16.42
N ASP A 578 -1.83 56.28 17.37
CA ASP A 578 -0.91 55.97 18.48
C ASP A 578 -1.51 54.81 19.31
N GLY A 579 -0.76 54.00 20.05
CA GLY A 579 0.64 53.99 20.43
C GLY A 579 0.78 53.10 21.68
N LEU A 580 1.99 52.61 21.98
CA LEU A 580 2.52 52.53 23.34
C LEU A 580 3.98 52.05 23.32
N GLN A 581 4.84 52.95 23.77
CA GLN A 581 6.26 52.75 24.09
C GLN A 581 6.43 51.99 25.41
N LYS A 582 7.53 51.23 25.52
CA LYS A 582 8.57 51.31 26.60
C LYS A 582 9.70 50.32 26.26
N LYS A 583 10.86 50.79 25.81
CA LYS A 583 12.08 51.18 26.58
C LYS A 583 12.74 50.00 27.34
N VAL A 584 13.90 49.49 26.89
CA VAL A 584 15.30 49.82 27.34
C VAL A 584 15.75 48.75 28.36
N GLU A 585 16.93 48.10 28.36
CA GLU A 585 18.34 48.48 28.13
C GLU A 585 19.26 47.22 28.17
N GLY A 586 20.48 47.31 27.61
CA GLY A 586 21.77 46.62 27.94
C GLY A 586 21.84 45.09 28.09
N ASN A 587 22.90 44.35 27.81
CA ASN A 587 24.32 44.61 27.58
C ASN A 587 24.93 43.36 26.92
N VAL A 588 25.91 43.56 26.04
CA VAL A 588 26.87 42.55 25.56
C VAL A 588 28.08 42.56 26.53
N PRO A 589 28.81 41.44 26.75
CA PRO A 589 30.05 41.28 25.97
C PRO A 589 30.36 39.83 25.54
N ASN A 590 31.26 39.77 24.55
CA ASN A 590 31.70 38.63 23.76
C ASN A 590 32.72 37.69 24.45
N THR A 591 32.63 36.41 24.04
CA THR A 591 33.73 35.43 23.73
C THR A 591 34.60 34.84 24.86
N PRO A 592 35.34 33.70 24.66
CA PRO A 592 35.24 32.57 23.68
C PRO A 592 35.47 31.15 24.32
N VAL A 593 35.56 30.09 23.48
CA VAL A 593 36.40 28.85 23.60
C VAL A 593 35.68 27.47 23.66
N ARG A 594 35.86 26.71 22.56
CA ARG A 594 36.15 25.26 22.34
C ARG A 594 35.69 24.15 23.33
N ASN A 595 35.03 23.13 22.76
CA ASN A 595 35.48 21.72 22.52
C ASN A 595 34.47 20.60 22.89
N ASN A 596 34.29 19.70 21.90
CA ASN A 596 34.09 18.23 21.95
C ASN A 596 32.89 17.58 22.69
N LEU A 597 32.09 16.83 21.91
CA LEU A 597 31.47 15.50 22.21
C LEU A 597 30.85 14.98 20.90
N SER A 598 31.48 14.07 20.16
CA SER A 598 31.46 12.59 20.24
C SER A 598 30.22 11.92 19.62
N LYS A 599 30.52 11.04 18.63
CA LYS A 599 29.77 9.89 18.07
C LYS A 599 28.32 10.11 17.60
N SER A 600 28.14 10.29 16.29
CA SER A 600 26.87 9.94 15.64
C SER A 600 26.76 8.44 15.46
N MET A 601 25.59 7.93 15.84
CA MET A 601 25.14 6.55 15.70
C MET A 601 24.97 6.17 14.22
N ASP A 602 25.62 5.09 13.82
CA ASP A 602 25.24 4.31 12.65
C ASP A 602 23.99 3.47 13.02
N PHE A 603 22.88 3.70 12.31
CA PHE A 603 21.69 2.86 12.35
C PHE A 603 21.35 2.49 10.91
N LEU A 604 21.14 1.19 10.66
CA LEU A 604 20.77 0.49 9.40
C LEU A 604 21.91 -0.31 8.76
N GLY A 605 22.35 -1.36 9.47
CA GLY A 605 22.81 -2.59 8.84
C GLY A 605 21.68 -3.62 8.88
N LEU A 606 20.90 -3.72 7.81
CA LEU A 606 20.09 -4.91 7.53
C LEU A 606 20.84 -5.70 6.45
N LEU A 607 21.68 -6.62 6.92
CA LEU A 607 22.28 -7.67 6.11
C LEU A 607 21.28 -8.83 6.06
N ASN A 608 20.59 -9.02 4.94
CA ASN A 608 20.05 -10.34 4.61
C ASN A 608 21.11 -11.04 3.77
N ARG A 609 21.79 -11.97 4.42
CA ARG A 609 22.69 -12.92 3.79
C ARG A 609 22.16 -14.32 4.01
N ASP A 610 22.35 -15.11 2.96
CA ASP A 610 22.45 -16.56 2.90
C ASP A 610 21.10 -17.28 2.72
N GLU A 611 20.78 -17.75 1.50
CA GLU A 611 21.33 -18.91 0.76
C GLU A 611 20.59 -20.22 1.12
N VAL A 612 19.91 -20.85 0.13
CA VAL A 612 20.11 -22.24 -0.42
C VAL A 612 18.72 -22.91 -0.49
N LYS A 613 18.22 -23.64 -1.52
CA LYS A 613 18.68 -24.28 -2.77
C LYS A 613 17.43 -24.62 -3.66
N PRO A 614 17.60 -25.12 -4.91
CA PRO A 614 16.61 -25.05 -5.99
C PRO A 614 15.65 -26.25 -6.05
N CYS A 615 14.52 -26.03 -6.73
CA CYS A 615 13.94 -27.01 -7.65
C CYS A 615 14.35 -26.65 -9.08
#